data_AF-A0A957US87-F1
#
_entry.id   AF-A0A957US87-F1
#
_cell.length_a   1.000
_cell.length_b   1.000
_cell.length_c   1.000
_cell.angle_alpha   90.00
_cell.angle_beta   90.00
_cell.angle_gamma   90.00
#
_symmetry.space_group_name_H-M   'P 1'
#
loop_
_entity.id
_entity.type
_entity.pdbx_description
1 polymer ?
#
loop_
_entity_poly.entity_id
_entity_poly.type
_entity_poly.pdbx_seq_one_letter_code
_entity_poly.pdbx_strand_id
1 'polypeptide(L)'
;TQPRLVWQIATEPARLHYLGQLLAGFGFFSLLAPEILLLSAPLLLANLLSAYPAQYYGDFHYSAPLVAYTAVSATVGVGRLWRWSGRRLDAASPAFQQMPAANAVTMNAVALLQNARTALRPLLAGGLALWVVLWASWLYVDSGRGPLGGHFDPQIISTHDRLLPRFIAQIPPDAPVTATAAVHPHVALRRYVYQFPKGVDPAELSAPGFASGAPAEWALLDVTTNTDMAPGNLKERVEQMLAADWGVVDGADGFLLLQKGAASKEIPDAFYDFARAQPDEVAEVAATAAPLMLVGTGVDDWPRWRETKVVSYWRVGENFDAAMRPWLELRTPGGERLYDFAMATPPALLWYPPAAWRPGELIKVTTLALHLPRVWGVVVPVAQAPPAPNGAAQLVDATGQWALVDAYTRTAQGVVEPMAPTSLSESPASAQMSAMGNMITADFDVHSVAGSDARIVVQASVLQKRIWPGGALDLLLNWQGDVWPEELTVFVHVRRNDHNVAQSDGPPRWFVALPPSRWIETGLPDWRQLTLPVDASLADASSAGEWQVAVGLYNRNSG
;
A
#
# COMPACT_ATOMS: atom_id res chain seq x y z
N THR A 1 -32.10 -7.33 12.07
CA THR A 1 -30.83 -6.64 12.34
C THR A 1 -29.87 -7.63 13.00
N GLN A 2 -28.57 -7.59 12.69
CA GLN A 2 -27.55 -8.48 13.30
C GLN A 2 -26.72 -7.68 14.32
N PRO A 3 -27.24 -7.43 15.54
CA PRO A 3 -26.60 -6.52 16.50
C PRO A 3 -25.20 -6.99 16.93
N ARG A 4 -24.98 -8.31 16.98
CA ARG A 4 -23.66 -8.88 17.29
C ARG A 4 -22.62 -8.54 16.23
N LEU A 5 -22.99 -8.59 14.96
CA LEU A 5 -22.11 -8.23 13.86
C LEU A 5 -21.79 -6.73 13.88
N VAL A 6 -22.79 -5.88 14.11
CA VAL A 6 -22.60 -4.42 14.25
C VAL A 6 -21.63 -4.11 15.39
N TRP A 7 -21.77 -4.77 16.54
CA TRP A 7 -20.85 -4.61 17.66
C TRP A 7 -19.43 -5.10 17.33
N GLN A 8 -19.31 -6.29 16.73
CA GLN A 8 -18.01 -6.82 16.28
C GLN A 8 -17.29 -5.84 15.36
N ILE A 9 -18.00 -5.33 14.35
CA ILE A 9 -17.48 -4.32 13.42
C ILE A 9 -17.06 -3.07 14.19
N ALA A 10 -17.97 -2.42 14.93
CA ALA A 10 -17.69 -1.16 15.63
C ALA A 10 -16.54 -1.24 16.67
N THR A 11 -16.26 -2.44 17.19
CA THR A 11 -15.17 -2.70 18.15
C THR A 11 -13.88 -3.18 17.51
N GLU A 12 -13.78 -3.18 16.18
CA GLU A 12 -12.51 -3.41 15.49
C GLU A 12 -11.43 -2.41 15.95
N PRO A 13 -10.18 -2.82 16.14
CA PRO A 13 -9.12 -1.95 16.65
C PRO A 13 -8.97 -0.62 15.88
N ALA A 14 -9.07 -0.66 14.55
CA ALA A 14 -8.97 0.53 13.71
C ALA A 14 -10.09 1.55 13.97
N ARG A 15 -11.31 1.05 14.24
CA ARG A 15 -12.49 1.88 14.50
C ARG A 15 -12.48 2.46 15.91
N LEU A 16 -12.00 1.70 16.89
CA LEU A 16 -11.79 2.22 18.24
C LEU A 16 -10.70 3.29 18.25
N HIS A 17 -9.62 3.08 17.50
CA HIS A 17 -8.57 4.08 17.32
C HIS A 17 -9.12 5.37 16.70
N TYR A 18 -9.91 5.26 15.64
CA TYR A 18 -10.60 6.38 15.01
C TYR A 18 -11.49 7.19 15.96
N LEU A 19 -12.34 6.52 16.74
CA LEU A 19 -13.17 7.17 17.76
C LEU A 19 -12.30 7.87 18.82
N GLY A 20 -11.21 7.22 19.23
CA GLY A 20 -10.22 7.78 20.12
C GLY A 20 -9.61 9.08 19.58
N GLN A 21 -9.16 9.09 18.32
CA GLN A 21 -8.59 10.26 17.67
C GLN A 21 -9.58 11.43 17.58
N LEU A 22 -10.83 11.17 17.21
CA LEU A 22 -11.88 12.20 17.15
C LEU A 22 -12.12 12.91 18.49
N LEU A 23 -12.04 12.16 19.60
CA LEU A 23 -12.20 12.70 20.95
C LEU A 23 -10.91 13.33 21.49
N ALA A 24 -9.75 12.71 21.19
CA ALA A 24 -8.44 13.17 21.61
C ALA A 24 -8.13 14.57 21.07
N GLY A 25 -8.55 14.91 19.85
CA GLY A 25 -8.34 16.25 19.26
C GLY A 25 -8.88 17.40 20.13
N PHE A 26 -9.83 17.12 21.02
CA PHE A 26 -10.37 18.08 21.98
C PHE A 26 -10.18 17.66 23.44
N GLY A 27 -9.13 16.88 23.73
CA GLY A 27 -8.78 16.43 25.08
C GLY A 27 -9.90 15.63 25.77
N PHE A 28 -10.71 14.91 24.99
CA PHE A 28 -11.87 14.13 25.47
C PHE A 28 -13.00 14.97 26.10
N PHE A 29 -12.95 16.30 26.03
CA PHE A 29 -14.00 17.14 26.63
C PHE A 29 -15.38 16.97 26.00
N SER A 30 -15.46 16.46 24.77
CA SER A 30 -16.72 16.14 24.11
C SER A 30 -17.54 15.09 24.90
N LEU A 31 -16.90 14.24 25.71
CA LEU A 31 -17.60 13.29 26.57
C LEU A 31 -18.44 13.96 27.68
N LEU A 32 -18.22 15.24 27.96
CA LEU A 32 -18.97 16.02 28.95
C LEU A 32 -20.24 16.68 28.36
N ALA A 33 -20.45 16.56 27.05
CA ALA A 33 -21.67 16.95 26.36
C ALA A 33 -22.09 15.91 25.29
N PRO A 34 -22.39 14.67 25.71
CA PRO A 34 -22.68 13.57 24.80
C PRO A 34 -23.94 13.83 23.97
N GLU A 35 -24.89 14.63 24.46
CA GLU A 35 -26.10 14.97 23.72
C GLU A 35 -25.82 15.74 22.42
N ILE A 36 -24.69 16.46 22.34
CA ILE A 36 -24.25 17.14 21.12
C ILE A 36 -23.60 16.15 20.15
N LEU A 37 -22.84 15.17 20.66
CA LEU A 37 -22.27 14.09 19.84
C LEU A 37 -23.38 13.21 19.23
N LEU A 38 -24.49 13.03 19.94
CA LEU A 38 -25.63 12.27 19.41
C LEU A 38 -26.24 12.90 18.16
N LEU A 39 -26.10 14.22 17.96
CA LEU A 39 -26.55 14.89 16.74
C LEU A 39 -25.76 14.44 15.51
N SER A 40 -24.51 14.00 15.69
CA SER A 40 -23.70 13.45 14.60
C SER A 40 -23.85 11.94 14.43
N ALA A 41 -24.72 11.27 15.20
CA ALA A 41 -24.85 9.81 15.19
C ALA A 41 -25.09 9.20 13.80
N PRO A 42 -25.93 9.76 12.91
CA PRO A 42 -26.13 9.19 11.57
C PRO A 42 -24.84 9.15 10.75
N LEU A 43 -24.07 10.24 10.73
CA LEU A 43 -22.81 10.32 10.01
C LEU A 43 -21.72 9.49 10.70
N LEU A 44 -21.67 9.52 12.03
CA LEU A 44 -20.71 8.73 12.81
C LEU A 44 -20.92 7.24 12.55
N LEU A 45 -22.17 6.76 12.54
CA LEU A 45 -22.49 5.36 12.23
C LEU A 45 -22.21 5.03 10.77
N ALA A 46 -22.45 5.95 9.83
CA ALA A 46 -22.10 5.74 8.43
C ALA A 46 -20.59 5.51 8.27
N ASN A 47 -19.76 6.35 8.87
CA ASN A 47 -18.31 6.17 8.85
C ASN A 47 -17.88 4.91 9.59
N LEU A 48 -18.37 4.74 10.84
CA LEU A 48 -17.99 3.66 11.75
C LEU A 48 -18.48 2.29 11.28
N LEU A 49 -19.48 2.18 10.42
CA LEU A 49 -19.94 0.89 9.89
C LEU A 49 -19.59 0.69 8.41
N SER A 50 -18.84 1.63 7.84
CA SER A 50 -18.39 1.55 6.46
C SER A 50 -17.46 0.36 6.23
N ALA A 51 -17.58 -0.25 5.06
CA ALA A 51 -16.57 -1.17 4.53
C ALA A 51 -15.44 -0.42 3.79
N TYR A 52 -15.55 0.90 3.64
CA TYR A 52 -14.56 1.73 2.97
C TYR A 52 -13.61 2.39 3.99
N PRO A 53 -12.32 1.97 4.07
CA PRO A 53 -11.39 2.42 5.11
C PRO A 53 -11.22 3.94 5.21
N ALA A 54 -11.31 4.65 4.08
CA ALA A 54 -11.18 6.10 4.05
C ALA A 54 -12.18 6.83 4.96
N GLN A 55 -13.35 6.23 5.23
CA GLN A 55 -14.37 6.86 6.08
C GLN A 55 -14.05 6.78 7.57
N TYR A 56 -13.28 5.78 8.02
CA TYR A 56 -12.97 5.56 9.44
C TYR A 56 -11.48 5.60 9.78
N TYR A 57 -10.57 5.95 8.87
CA TYR A 57 -9.17 6.20 9.23
C TYR A 57 -8.88 7.64 9.69
N GLY A 58 -9.85 8.56 9.55
CA GLY A 58 -9.64 9.98 9.88
C GLY A 58 -8.71 10.73 8.91
N ASP A 59 -8.11 10.01 7.97
CA ASP A 59 -7.15 10.50 6.97
C ASP A 59 -7.80 11.24 5.78
N PHE A 60 -9.11 11.13 5.60
CA PHE A 60 -9.82 11.79 4.50
C PHE A 60 -10.92 12.71 5.01
N HIS A 61 -11.48 13.49 4.08
CA HIS A 61 -12.48 14.52 4.37
C HIS A 61 -13.78 14.00 5.01
N TYR A 62 -14.05 12.69 5.01
CA TYR A 62 -15.25 12.08 5.58
C TYR A 62 -15.47 12.38 7.07
N SER A 63 -14.39 12.69 7.80
CA SER A 63 -14.46 13.04 9.22
C SER A 63 -14.63 14.53 9.47
N ALA A 64 -14.45 15.39 8.45
CA ALA A 64 -14.47 16.84 8.61
C ALA A 64 -15.78 17.36 9.23
N PRO A 65 -16.99 16.88 8.86
CA PRO A 65 -18.20 17.34 9.51
C PRO A 65 -18.31 16.86 10.96
N LEU A 66 -17.81 15.66 11.29
CA LEU A 66 -17.80 15.12 12.66
C LEU A 66 -16.94 15.98 13.59
N VAL A 67 -15.82 16.51 13.11
CA VAL A 67 -14.94 17.41 13.86
C VAL A 67 -15.69 18.66 14.35
N ALA A 68 -16.65 19.18 13.59
CA ALA A 68 -17.46 20.32 14.02
C ALA A 68 -18.34 19.96 15.24
N TYR A 69 -18.99 18.80 15.22
CA TYR A 69 -19.81 18.34 16.35
C TYR A 69 -18.95 18.03 17.59
N THR A 70 -17.79 17.39 17.40
CA THR A 70 -16.88 17.11 18.52
C THR A 70 -16.32 18.38 19.14
N ALA A 71 -15.99 19.40 18.33
CA ALA A 71 -15.54 20.72 18.79
C ALA A 71 -16.61 21.46 19.61
N VAL A 72 -17.84 21.52 19.12
CA VAL A 72 -18.96 22.17 19.82
C VAL A 72 -19.26 21.43 21.14
N SER A 73 -19.30 20.10 21.09
CA SER A 73 -19.47 19.26 22.27
C SER A 73 -18.37 19.50 23.31
N ALA A 74 -17.10 19.57 22.88
CA ALA A 74 -15.98 19.88 23.76
C ALA A 74 -16.09 21.26 24.40
N THR A 75 -16.50 22.28 23.64
CA THR A 75 -16.68 23.64 24.15
C THR A 75 -17.73 23.70 25.25
N VAL A 76 -18.90 23.06 25.03
CA VAL A 76 -19.96 22.94 26.04
C VAL A 76 -19.48 22.12 27.25
N GLY A 77 -18.74 21.04 26.99
CA GLY A 77 -18.14 20.16 27.99
C GLY A 77 -17.18 20.89 28.93
N VAL A 78 -16.23 21.64 28.38
CA VAL A 78 -15.32 22.52 29.13
C VAL A 78 -16.12 23.54 29.93
N GLY A 79 -17.16 24.16 29.34
CA GLY A 79 -18.03 25.10 30.06
C GLY A 79 -18.80 24.47 31.22
N ARG A 80 -19.17 23.19 31.13
CA ARG A 80 -19.78 22.42 32.24
C ARG A 80 -18.76 22.14 33.33
N LEU A 81 -17.58 21.64 32.95
CA LEU A 81 -16.48 21.38 33.87
C LEU A 81 -16.07 22.66 34.62
N TRP A 82 -15.89 23.76 33.90
CA TRP A 82 -15.57 25.06 34.46
C TRP A 82 -16.61 25.54 35.47
N ARG A 83 -17.90 25.49 35.13
CA ARG A 83 -18.98 25.88 36.07
C ARG A 83 -19.05 24.96 37.29
N TRP A 84 -18.85 23.67 37.10
CA TRP A 84 -18.84 22.70 38.19
C TRP A 84 -17.66 22.92 39.14
N SER A 85 -16.44 23.03 38.61
CA SER A 85 -15.23 23.31 39.37
C SER A 85 -15.29 24.69 40.03
N GLY A 86 -15.77 25.71 39.33
CA GLY A 86 -15.95 27.06 39.85
C GLY A 86 -16.90 27.12 41.05
N ARG A 87 -18.03 26.40 41.02
CA ARG A 87 -18.94 26.30 42.17
C ARG A 87 -18.30 25.63 43.38
N ARG A 88 -17.50 24.59 43.17
CA ARG A 88 -16.78 23.88 44.25
C ARG A 88 -15.69 24.73 44.87
N LEU A 89 -14.94 25.46 44.04
CA LEU A 89 -13.88 26.38 44.47
C LEU A 89 -14.45 27.61 45.21
N ASP A 90 -15.65 28.08 44.83
CA ASP A 90 -16.32 29.19 45.50
C ASP A 90 -16.96 28.81 46.84
N ALA A 91 -17.35 27.55 47.02
CA ALA A 91 -17.94 27.05 48.28
C ALA A 91 -16.90 26.77 49.38
N ALA A 92 -15.60 26.78 49.06
CA ALA A 92 -14.51 26.37 49.93
C ALA A 92 -13.81 27.52 50.69
N SER A 93 -14.42 28.71 50.81
CA SER A 93 -13.90 29.79 51.67
C SER A 93 -14.61 29.81 53.04
N PRO A 94 -14.15 29.07 54.06
CA PRO A 94 -14.50 29.40 55.43
C PRO A 94 -13.74 30.67 55.85
N ALA A 95 -14.47 31.63 56.39
CA ALA A 95 -13.88 32.79 57.06
C ALA A 95 -13.07 32.31 58.28
N PHE A 96 -11.77 32.66 58.35
CA PHE A 96 -10.95 32.36 59.52
C PHE A 96 -10.57 33.64 60.25
N GLN A 97 -11.32 33.95 61.31
CA GLN A 97 -10.93 34.96 62.28
C GLN A 97 -9.97 34.42 63.36
N GLN A 98 -9.58 33.13 63.36
CA GLN A 98 -8.80 32.55 64.47
C GLN A 98 -7.82 31.40 64.10
N MET A 99 -6.79 31.64 63.28
CA MET A 99 -5.65 30.71 63.17
C MET A 99 -4.37 31.33 63.75
N PRO A 100 -3.68 30.67 64.70
CA PRO A 100 -2.38 31.13 65.20
C PRO A 100 -1.30 30.93 64.13
N ALA A 101 -0.34 31.86 64.07
CA ALA A 101 0.70 31.93 63.05
C ALA A 101 1.49 30.61 62.92
N ALA A 102 1.24 29.86 61.85
CA ALA A 102 2.04 28.72 61.42
C ALA A 102 3.12 29.16 60.42
N ASN A 103 4.13 28.30 60.20
CA ASN A 103 5.30 28.60 59.37
C ASN A 103 4.95 29.08 57.93
N ALA A 104 5.88 29.76 57.26
CA ALA A 104 5.63 30.37 55.94
C ALA A 104 5.11 29.39 54.88
N VAL A 105 5.47 28.11 54.96
CA VAL A 105 5.00 27.07 54.03
C VAL A 105 3.52 26.77 54.23
N THR A 106 3.07 26.63 55.49
CA THR A 106 1.65 26.44 55.80
C THR A 106 0.83 27.68 55.47
N MET A 107 1.35 28.88 55.75
CA MET A 107 0.72 30.13 55.31
C MET A 107 0.59 30.24 53.79
N ASN A 108 1.62 29.87 53.02
CA ASN A 108 1.60 29.91 51.55
C ASN A 108 0.63 28.87 50.96
N ALA A 109 0.61 27.64 51.50
CA ALA A 109 -0.34 26.62 51.09
C ALA A 109 -1.80 27.03 51.39
N VAL A 110 -2.04 27.63 52.57
CA VAL A 110 -3.35 28.14 52.96
C VAL A 110 -3.76 29.35 52.13
N ALA A 111 -2.85 30.28 51.82
CA ALA A 111 -3.11 31.41 50.94
C ALA A 111 -3.44 30.97 49.50
N LEU A 112 -2.80 29.91 49.00
CA LEU A 112 -3.10 29.30 47.70
C LEU A 112 -4.53 28.69 47.67
N LEU A 113 -4.94 28.05 48.76
CA LEU A 113 -6.27 27.47 48.94
C LEU A 113 -7.37 28.54 49.15
N GLN A 114 -7.07 29.64 49.85
CA GLN A 114 -8.01 30.74 50.11
C GLN A 114 -8.20 31.65 48.90
N ASN A 115 -7.14 31.88 48.12
CA ASN A 115 -7.20 32.57 46.82
C ASN A 115 -7.74 31.65 45.71
N ALA A 116 -8.69 30.76 46.00
CA ALA A 116 -9.27 29.86 45.01
C ALA A 116 -9.82 30.60 43.77
N ARG A 117 -10.30 31.84 43.96
CA ARG A 117 -10.81 32.70 42.88
C ARG A 117 -9.70 33.39 42.05
N THR A 118 -8.57 33.75 42.65
CA THR A 118 -7.50 34.54 42.02
C THR A 118 -6.25 33.71 41.65
N ALA A 119 -6.01 32.57 42.31
CA ALA A 119 -4.90 31.66 42.07
C ALA A 119 -5.35 30.32 41.46
N LEU A 120 -6.40 29.65 42.00
CA LEU A 120 -6.81 28.34 41.49
C LEU A 120 -7.58 28.39 40.16
N ARG A 121 -8.35 29.46 39.89
CA ARG A 121 -9.03 29.62 38.58
C ARG A 121 -8.05 29.80 37.41
N PRO A 122 -7.01 30.65 37.50
CA PRO A 122 -5.96 30.70 36.49
C PRO A 122 -5.20 29.37 36.36
N LEU A 123 -4.92 28.67 37.46
CA LEU A 123 -4.28 27.35 37.41
C LEU A 123 -5.17 26.29 36.76
N LEU A 124 -6.48 26.30 37.01
CA LEU A 124 -7.45 25.43 36.34
C LEU A 124 -7.54 25.77 34.85
N ALA A 125 -7.64 27.05 34.50
CA ALA A 125 -7.66 27.49 33.10
C ALA A 125 -6.35 27.10 32.39
N GLY A 126 -5.21 27.31 33.03
CA GLY A 126 -3.90 26.90 32.54
C GLY A 126 -3.77 25.39 32.41
N GLY A 127 -4.30 24.61 33.36
CA GLY A 127 -4.33 23.15 33.30
C GLY A 127 -5.23 22.62 32.18
N LEU A 128 -6.41 23.20 31.98
CA LEU A 128 -7.30 22.86 30.86
C LEU A 128 -6.68 23.24 29.52
N ALA A 129 -6.06 24.41 29.42
CA ALA A 129 -5.35 24.83 28.21
C ALA A 129 -4.16 23.90 27.92
N LEU A 130 -3.32 23.61 28.92
CA LEU A 130 -2.22 22.67 28.80
C LEU A 130 -2.70 21.29 28.39
N TRP A 131 -3.81 20.80 28.94
CA TRP A 131 -4.41 19.53 28.56
C TRP A 131 -4.82 19.48 27.10
N VAL A 132 -5.51 20.52 26.59
CA VAL A 132 -5.85 20.61 25.16
C VAL A 132 -4.58 20.67 24.31
N VAL A 133 -3.60 21.47 24.70
CA VAL A 133 -2.34 21.60 23.96
C VAL A 133 -1.58 20.28 23.91
N LEU A 134 -1.49 19.54 25.02
CA LEU A 134 -0.82 18.24 25.07
C LEU A 134 -1.51 17.23 24.16
N TRP A 135 -2.83 17.14 24.22
CA TRP A 135 -3.59 16.22 23.37
C TRP A 135 -3.54 16.59 21.88
N ALA A 136 -3.69 17.88 21.56
CA ALA A 136 -3.59 18.37 20.19
C ALA A 136 -2.18 18.16 19.63
N SER A 137 -1.14 18.42 20.44
CA SER A 137 0.25 18.20 20.05
C SER A 137 0.55 16.71 19.87
N TRP A 138 0.09 15.85 20.78
CA TRP A 138 0.23 14.41 20.65
C TRP A 138 -0.46 13.90 19.38
N LEU A 139 -1.71 14.33 19.13
CA LEU A 139 -2.45 13.93 17.93
C LEU A 139 -1.78 14.45 16.65
N TYR A 140 -1.17 15.64 16.68
CA TYR A 140 -0.41 16.15 15.54
C TYR A 140 0.89 15.36 15.32
N VAL A 141 1.63 15.04 16.38
CA VAL A 141 2.86 14.24 16.29
C VAL A 141 2.55 12.80 15.86
N ASP A 142 1.39 12.26 16.21
CA ASP A 142 0.95 10.93 15.81
C ASP A 142 0.38 10.91 14.38
N SER A 143 -0.56 11.82 14.09
CA SER A 143 -1.43 11.74 12.91
C SER A 143 -1.41 12.97 11.99
N GLY A 144 -0.61 13.99 12.30
CA GLY A 144 -0.54 15.24 11.54
C GLY A 144 0.15 15.08 10.18
N ARG A 145 -0.38 15.75 9.15
CA ARG A 145 0.16 15.76 7.77
C ARG A 145 1.08 16.92 7.45
N GLY A 146 1.24 17.86 8.37
CA GLY A 146 2.18 18.97 8.21
C GLY A 146 3.60 18.56 8.61
N PRO A 147 4.60 19.42 8.37
CA PRO A 147 5.97 19.18 8.83
C PRO A 147 6.01 18.77 10.31
N LEU A 148 6.84 17.77 10.63
CA LEU A 148 6.99 17.18 11.98
C LEU A 148 5.79 16.36 12.49
N GLY A 149 4.71 16.24 11.72
CA GLY A 149 3.62 15.34 12.05
C GLY A 149 3.97 13.89 11.72
N GLY A 150 3.43 12.93 12.47
CA GLY A 150 3.72 11.50 12.28
C GLY A 150 3.24 10.95 10.95
N HIS A 151 2.30 11.66 10.31
CA HIS A 151 1.76 11.36 9.00
C HIS A 151 2.26 12.33 7.92
N PHE A 152 3.40 12.99 8.15
CA PHE A 152 4.02 13.86 7.17
C PHE A 152 4.47 13.05 5.95
N ASP A 153 3.85 13.33 4.82
CA ASP A 153 4.06 12.62 3.55
C ASP A 153 4.21 13.67 2.43
N PRO A 154 5.37 14.33 2.34
CA PRO A 154 5.59 15.38 1.36
C PRO A 154 5.59 14.78 -0.04
N GLN A 155 4.73 15.33 -0.91
CA GLN A 155 4.70 14.95 -2.31
C GLN A 155 6.03 15.32 -2.99
N ILE A 156 6.63 14.35 -3.67
CA ILE A 156 7.85 14.57 -4.46
C ILE A 156 7.43 15.15 -5.81
N ILE A 157 7.90 16.35 -6.12
CA ILE A 157 7.64 16.99 -7.42
C ILE A 157 8.67 16.47 -8.43
N SER A 158 8.23 15.57 -9.30
CA SER A 158 9.02 14.94 -10.36
C SER A 158 9.24 15.87 -11.56
N THR A 159 10.04 15.42 -12.53
CA THR A 159 10.21 16.12 -13.81
C THR A 159 8.90 16.18 -14.59
N HIS A 160 8.11 15.11 -14.55
CA HIS A 160 6.76 15.04 -15.12
C HIS A 160 5.86 16.15 -14.54
N ASP A 161 5.77 16.24 -13.21
CA ASP A 161 4.91 17.24 -12.53
C ASP A 161 5.25 18.69 -12.91
N ARG A 162 6.53 18.97 -13.19
CA ARG A 162 7.01 20.30 -13.58
C ARG A 162 6.53 20.73 -14.97
N LEU A 163 6.00 19.81 -15.78
CA LEU A 163 5.40 20.14 -17.07
C LEU A 163 4.00 20.74 -16.92
N LEU A 164 3.27 20.44 -15.84
CA LEU A 164 1.88 20.84 -15.70
C LEU A 164 1.64 22.37 -15.87
N PRO A 165 2.46 23.27 -15.30
CA PRO A 165 2.29 24.72 -15.50
C PRO A 165 2.32 25.16 -16.98
N ARG A 166 3.10 24.49 -17.85
CA ARG A 166 3.14 24.76 -19.30
C ARG A 166 1.77 24.57 -19.94
N PHE A 167 1.06 23.50 -19.58
CA PHE A 167 -0.26 23.21 -20.14
C PHE A 167 -1.32 24.16 -19.60
N ILE A 168 -1.30 24.45 -18.30
CA ILE A 168 -2.27 25.36 -17.68
C ILE A 168 -2.19 26.76 -18.28
N ALA A 169 -0.98 27.25 -18.57
CA ALA A 169 -0.75 28.58 -19.13
C ALA A 169 -1.37 28.77 -20.53
N GLN A 170 -1.64 27.69 -21.26
CA GLN A 170 -2.25 27.73 -22.59
C GLN A 170 -3.78 27.83 -22.54
N ILE A 171 -4.39 27.47 -21.41
CA ILE A 171 -5.84 27.46 -21.24
C ILE A 171 -6.29 28.84 -20.76
N PRO A 172 -7.23 29.52 -21.46
CA PRO A 172 -7.77 30.79 -20.97
C PRO A 172 -8.34 30.68 -19.54
N PRO A 173 -8.20 31.72 -18.71
CA PRO A 173 -8.55 31.65 -17.28
C PRO A 173 -10.04 31.42 -17.03
N ASP A 174 -10.92 31.83 -17.96
CA ASP A 174 -12.37 31.71 -17.84
C ASP A 174 -12.96 30.57 -18.69
N ALA A 175 -12.13 29.83 -19.43
CA ALA A 175 -12.60 28.77 -20.32
C ALA A 175 -13.19 27.59 -19.51
N PRO A 176 -14.30 26.97 -19.97
CA PRO A 176 -14.81 25.72 -19.40
C PRO A 176 -13.82 24.56 -19.65
N VAL A 177 -13.41 23.87 -18.58
CA VAL A 177 -12.38 22.82 -18.64
C VAL A 177 -12.89 21.50 -18.08
N THR A 178 -12.55 20.40 -18.72
CA THR A 178 -12.55 19.07 -18.11
C THR A 178 -11.10 18.61 -17.86
N ALA A 179 -10.83 17.94 -16.74
CA ALA A 179 -9.47 17.47 -16.43
C ALA A 179 -9.45 16.15 -15.66
N THR A 180 -8.41 15.34 -15.83
CA THR A 180 -8.22 14.11 -15.02
C THR A 180 -8.02 14.44 -13.54
N ALA A 181 -8.28 13.47 -12.66
CA ALA A 181 -8.39 13.68 -11.21
C ALA A 181 -7.17 14.39 -10.59
N ALA A 182 -5.95 14.00 -10.98
CA ALA A 182 -4.72 14.61 -10.48
C ALA A 182 -4.54 16.07 -10.93
N VAL A 183 -5.01 16.40 -12.13
CA VAL A 183 -4.83 17.73 -12.73
C VAL A 183 -5.98 18.69 -12.39
N HIS A 184 -7.18 18.16 -12.17
CA HIS A 184 -8.40 18.92 -11.92
C HIS A 184 -8.28 20.02 -10.83
N PRO A 185 -7.67 19.77 -9.65
CA PRO A 185 -7.49 20.81 -8.63
C PRO A 185 -6.72 22.04 -9.12
N HIS A 186 -5.81 21.87 -10.09
CA HIS A 186 -4.98 22.96 -10.61
C HIS A 186 -5.74 23.89 -11.56
N VAL A 187 -6.92 23.49 -12.04
CA VAL A 187 -7.79 24.28 -12.91
C VAL A 187 -9.11 24.67 -12.22
N ALA A 188 -9.26 24.38 -10.93
CA ALA A 188 -10.50 24.47 -10.17
C ALA A 188 -11.04 25.90 -9.94
N LEU A 189 -10.24 26.95 -10.17
CA LEU A 189 -10.68 28.35 -10.00
C LEU A 189 -11.54 28.88 -11.15
N ARG A 190 -11.85 28.04 -12.15
CA ARG A 190 -12.73 28.35 -13.27
C ARG A 190 -14.19 28.30 -12.87
N ARG A 191 -15.02 29.12 -13.50
CA ARG A 191 -16.48 29.10 -13.33
C ARG A 191 -17.10 27.75 -13.68
N TYR A 192 -16.59 27.10 -14.73
CA TYR A 192 -17.02 25.77 -15.17
C TYR A 192 -15.79 24.85 -15.24
N VAL A 193 -15.76 23.85 -14.38
CA VAL A 193 -14.68 22.88 -14.29
C VAL A 193 -15.27 21.51 -13.95
N TYR A 194 -14.80 20.48 -14.64
CA TYR A 194 -15.35 19.13 -14.55
C TYR A 194 -14.25 18.10 -14.40
N GLN A 195 -14.50 17.08 -13.61
CA GLN A 195 -13.65 15.90 -13.58
C GLN A 195 -13.93 15.04 -14.80
N PHE A 196 -12.90 14.78 -15.61
CA PHE A 196 -13.00 14.01 -16.84
C PHE A 196 -13.60 12.62 -16.58
N PRO A 197 -14.57 12.15 -17.38
CA PRO A 197 -14.99 12.69 -18.69
C PRO A 197 -16.20 13.64 -18.64
N LYS A 198 -16.63 14.09 -17.46
CA LYS A 198 -17.82 14.93 -17.32
C LYS A 198 -17.65 16.26 -18.04
N GLY A 199 -18.76 16.80 -18.55
CA GLY A 199 -18.79 18.08 -19.24
C GLY A 199 -18.32 18.05 -20.69
N VAL A 200 -17.80 16.91 -21.17
CA VAL A 200 -17.53 16.68 -22.61
C VAL A 200 -18.84 16.55 -23.40
N ASP A 201 -19.82 15.83 -22.85
CA ASP A 201 -21.13 15.64 -23.49
C ASP A 201 -22.14 16.69 -22.98
N PRO A 202 -22.67 17.57 -23.86
CA PRO A 202 -23.69 18.55 -23.47
C PRO A 202 -24.97 17.94 -22.89
N ALA A 203 -25.31 16.70 -23.25
CA ALA A 203 -26.49 16.02 -22.74
C ALA A 203 -26.39 15.75 -21.24
N GLU A 204 -25.18 15.48 -20.72
CA GLU A 204 -24.94 15.29 -19.28
C GLU A 204 -25.23 16.56 -18.48
N LEU A 205 -24.91 17.72 -19.05
CA LEU A 205 -25.12 19.03 -18.40
C LEU A 205 -26.58 19.47 -18.39
N SER A 206 -27.43 18.77 -19.14
CA SER A 206 -28.88 19.01 -19.20
C SER A 206 -29.67 18.08 -18.27
N ALA A 207 -29.00 17.15 -17.57
CA ALA A 207 -29.64 16.19 -16.69
C ALA A 207 -30.15 16.85 -15.38
N PRO A 208 -31.28 16.37 -14.80
CA PRO A 208 -31.81 16.89 -13.54
C PRO A 208 -30.77 16.80 -12.41
N GLY A 209 -30.49 17.93 -11.75
CA GLY A 209 -29.53 18.00 -10.64
C GLY A 209 -28.18 18.61 -11.00
N PHE A 210 -27.90 18.86 -12.28
CA PHE A 210 -26.78 19.70 -12.70
C PHE A 210 -27.22 21.17 -12.83
N ALA A 211 -26.43 22.10 -12.29
CA ALA A 211 -26.61 23.51 -12.57
C ALA A 211 -26.39 23.75 -14.07
N SER A 212 -27.14 24.67 -14.68
CA SER A 212 -26.94 25.07 -16.09
C SER A 212 -25.46 25.43 -16.34
N GLY A 213 -24.72 24.49 -16.93
CA GLY A 213 -23.28 24.55 -17.13
C GLY A 213 -22.93 24.80 -18.58
N ALA A 214 -21.84 25.52 -18.84
CA ALA A 214 -21.26 25.54 -20.19
C ALA A 214 -20.52 24.21 -20.42
N PRO A 215 -20.67 23.57 -21.60
CA PRO A 215 -19.87 22.40 -21.96
C PRO A 215 -18.38 22.73 -21.94
N ALA A 216 -17.56 21.74 -21.59
CA ALA A 216 -16.12 21.89 -21.64
C ALA A 216 -15.68 22.21 -23.07
N GLU A 217 -14.80 23.19 -23.22
CA GLU A 217 -14.16 23.55 -24.49
C GLU A 217 -12.70 23.11 -24.53
N TRP A 218 -12.13 22.82 -23.36
CA TRP A 218 -10.76 22.39 -23.15
C TRP A 218 -10.72 21.12 -22.29
N ALA A 219 -9.80 20.22 -22.62
CA ALA A 219 -9.54 19.01 -21.84
C ALA A 219 -8.04 18.92 -21.53
N LEU A 220 -7.69 18.87 -20.24
CA LEU A 220 -6.31 18.68 -19.81
C LEU A 220 -6.20 17.33 -19.09
N LEU A 221 -5.52 16.39 -19.74
CA LEU A 221 -5.46 15.00 -19.34
C LEU A 221 -4.03 14.64 -18.97
N ASP A 222 -3.90 13.78 -17.97
CA ASP A 222 -2.67 13.08 -17.62
C ASP A 222 -3.01 11.59 -17.59
N VAL A 223 -2.32 10.81 -18.43
CA VAL A 223 -2.56 9.36 -18.60
C VAL A 223 -1.70 8.50 -17.67
N THR A 224 -0.83 9.11 -16.88
CA THR A 224 0.14 8.43 -16.01
C THR A 224 -0.34 8.30 -14.56
N THR A 225 -1.33 9.11 -14.17
CA THR A 225 -1.90 9.10 -12.82
C THR A 225 -3.17 8.27 -12.72
N ASN A 226 -3.57 7.95 -11.49
CA ASN A 226 -4.85 7.30 -11.24
C ASN A 226 -5.98 8.24 -11.68
N THR A 227 -6.84 7.73 -12.55
CA THR A 227 -8.06 8.42 -12.98
C THR A 227 -9.28 7.64 -12.50
N ASP A 228 -10.45 8.27 -12.49
CA ASP A 228 -11.72 7.59 -12.20
C ASP A 228 -12.13 6.62 -13.34
N MET A 229 -11.29 6.47 -14.36
CA MET A 229 -11.47 5.59 -15.51
C MET A 229 -10.35 4.55 -15.58
N ALA A 230 -10.67 3.35 -16.08
CA ALA A 230 -9.65 2.41 -16.51
C ALA A 230 -8.82 3.05 -17.66
N PRO A 231 -7.50 2.80 -17.75
CA PRO A 231 -6.64 3.40 -18.78
C PRO A 231 -7.13 3.19 -20.22
N GLY A 232 -7.70 2.00 -20.52
CA GLY A 232 -8.28 1.70 -21.83
C GLY A 232 -9.47 2.59 -22.16
N ASN A 233 -10.37 2.80 -21.20
CA ASN A 233 -11.55 3.66 -21.37
C ASN A 233 -11.14 5.13 -21.53
N LEU A 234 -10.08 5.57 -20.85
CA LEU A 234 -9.52 6.91 -21.04
C LEU A 234 -9.03 7.10 -22.47
N LYS A 235 -8.23 6.15 -22.99
CA LYS A 235 -7.74 6.18 -24.37
C LYS A 235 -8.89 6.15 -25.38
N GLU A 236 -9.84 5.24 -25.22
CA GLU A 236 -11.02 5.14 -26.09
C GLU A 236 -11.82 6.46 -26.08
N ARG A 237 -12.01 7.08 -24.91
CA ARG A 237 -12.72 8.36 -24.82
C ARG A 237 -11.97 9.48 -25.54
N VAL A 238 -10.65 9.54 -25.43
CA VAL A 238 -9.84 10.51 -26.19
C VAL A 238 -9.94 10.25 -27.69
N GLU A 239 -9.87 9.01 -28.13
CA GLU A 239 -10.05 8.65 -29.55
C GLU A 239 -11.42 9.07 -30.07
N GLN A 240 -12.49 8.87 -29.29
CA GLN A 240 -13.83 9.34 -29.63
C GLN A 240 -13.89 10.88 -29.75
N MET A 241 -13.24 11.61 -28.84
CA MET A 241 -13.16 13.07 -28.89
C MET A 241 -12.40 13.54 -30.14
N LEU A 242 -11.26 12.92 -30.44
CA LEU A 242 -10.46 13.23 -31.63
C LEU A 242 -11.18 12.87 -32.94
N ALA A 243 -11.99 11.80 -32.95
CA ALA A 243 -12.85 11.47 -34.09
C ALA A 243 -14.00 12.47 -34.26
N ALA A 244 -14.41 13.13 -33.19
CA ALA A 244 -15.40 14.20 -33.20
C ALA A 244 -14.75 15.58 -33.46
N ASP A 245 -15.21 16.62 -32.78
CA ASP A 245 -14.79 18.01 -33.01
C ASP A 245 -13.62 18.47 -32.13
N TRP A 246 -12.98 17.58 -31.36
CA TRP A 246 -11.82 17.95 -30.52
C TRP A 246 -10.50 17.73 -31.24
N GLY A 247 -9.54 18.63 -31.06
CA GLY A 247 -8.19 18.47 -31.59
C GLY A 247 -7.12 18.58 -30.51
N VAL A 248 -5.92 18.11 -30.85
CA VAL A 248 -4.72 18.20 -30.01
C VAL A 248 -4.11 19.59 -30.14
N VAL A 249 -3.86 20.21 -28.99
CA VAL A 249 -3.18 21.52 -28.88
C VAL A 249 -1.72 21.31 -28.47
N ASP A 250 -1.47 20.47 -27.46
CA ASP A 250 -0.13 20.19 -26.94
C ASP A 250 -0.10 18.78 -26.32
N GLY A 251 1.08 18.17 -26.22
CA GLY A 251 1.29 16.89 -25.57
C GLY A 251 2.75 16.65 -25.22
N ALA A 252 3.01 16.19 -24.00
CA ALA A 252 4.35 15.87 -23.51
C ALA A 252 4.27 14.94 -22.30
N ASP A 253 5.08 13.88 -22.29
CA ASP A 253 5.28 12.98 -21.15
C ASP A 253 3.98 12.48 -20.50
N GLY A 254 2.99 12.10 -21.30
CA GLY A 254 1.68 11.61 -20.82
C GLY A 254 0.64 12.69 -20.52
N PHE A 255 1.01 13.98 -20.52
CA PHE A 255 0.04 15.07 -20.55
C PHE A 255 -0.48 15.31 -21.96
N LEU A 256 -1.80 15.44 -22.10
CA LEU A 256 -2.47 15.75 -23.36
C LEU A 256 -3.44 16.92 -23.16
N LEU A 257 -3.26 17.97 -23.96
CA LEU A 257 -4.14 19.14 -23.99
C LEU A 257 -4.97 19.11 -25.28
N LEU A 258 -6.29 19.05 -25.12
CA LEU A 258 -7.24 19.06 -26.22
C LEU A 258 -8.10 20.32 -26.15
N GLN A 259 -8.52 20.79 -27.32
CA GLN A 259 -9.48 21.88 -27.44
C GLN A 259 -10.52 21.54 -28.51
N LYS A 260 -11.76 21.91 -28.23
CA LYS A 260 -12.85 21.82 -29.19
C LYS A 260 -12.60 22.77 -30.38
N GLY A 261 -12.70 22.25 -31.59
CA GLY A 261 -12.44 22.96 -32.85
C GLY A 261 -10.96 23.09 -33.23
N ALA A 262 -10.02 22.57 -32.43
CA ALA A 262 -8.61 22.56 -32.81
C ALA A 262 -8.38 21.67 -34.05
N ALA A 263 -7.50 22.14 -34.94
CA ALA A 263 -7.33 21.55 -36.27
C ALA A 263 -6.53 20.23 -36.26
N SER A 264 -5.50 20.13 -35.43
CA SER A 264 -4.66 18.94 -35.38
C SER A 264 -5.37 17.80 -34.65
N LYS A 265 -5.26 16.58 -35.19
CA LYS A 265 -5.65 15.34 -34.49
C LYS A 265 -4.44 14.50 -34.08
N GLU A 266 -3.25 14.95 -34.49
CA GLU A 266 -2.00 14.23 -34.28
C GLU A 266 -1.49 14.48 -32.86
N ILE A 267 -1.22 13.39 -32.14
CA ILE A 267 -0.59 13.45 -30.83
C ILE A 267 0.93 13.60 -31.06
N PRO A 268 1.58 14.64 -30.52
CA PRO A 268 3.00 14.88 -30.76
C PRO A 268 3.86 13.78 -30.13
N ASP A 269 5.01 13.45 -30.73
CA ASP A 269 5.90 12.38 -30.27
C ASP A 269 6.31 12.52 -28.79
N ALA A 270 6.57 13.76 -28.34
CA ALA A 270 6.91 14.06 -26.94
C ALA A 270 5.86 13.57 -25.93
N PHE A 271 4.59 13.42 -26.33
CA PHE A 271 3.57 12.82 -25.46
C PHE A 271 3.97 11.41 -25.00
N TYR A 272 4.64 10.62 -25.83
CA TYR A 272 4.99 9.24 -25.52
C TYR A 272 6.23 9.09 -24.62
N ASP A 273 6.85 10.19 -24.19
CA ASP A 273 8.04 10.17 -23.33
C ASP A 273 7.82 9.42 -22.01
N PHE A 274 6.60 9.39 -21.46
CA PHE A 274 6.32 8.65 -20.22
C PHE A 274 6.48 7.13 -20.37
N ALA A 275 6.41 6.63 -21.62
CA ALA A 275 6.61 5.23 -21.97
C ALA A 275 8.05 4.93 -22.40
N ARG A 276 8.93 5.94 -22.45
CA ARG A 276 10.33 5.82 -22.84
C ARG A 276 11.20 6.16 -21.63
N ALA A 277 12.10 5.26 -21.26
CA ALA A 277 12.98 5.51 -20.12
C ALA A 277 14.08 6.50 -20.50
N GLN A 278 14.45 7.36 -19.56
CA GLN A 278 15.64 8.19 -19.64
C GLN A 278 16.90 7.32 -19.44
N PRO A 279 18.05 7.68 -20.05
CA PRO A 279 19.27 6.88 -19.97
C PRO A 279 19.81 6.65 -18.54
N ASP A 280 19.47 7.51 -17.58
CA ASP A 280 19.91 7.44 -16.18
C ASP A 280 18.99 6.59 -15.29
N GLU A 281 17.81 6.19 -15.79
CA GLU A 281 16.86 5.35 -15.03
C GLU A 281 17.29 3.88 -14.94
N VAL A 282 18.17 3.43 -15.83
CA VAL A 282 18.67 2.05 -15.87
C VAL A 282 20.17 2.08 -16.05
N ALA A 283 20.89 1.22 -15.32
CA ALA A 283 22.31 1.01 -15.55
C ALA A 283 22.57 0.65 -17.03
N GLU A 284 23.71 1.09 -17.57
CA GLU A 284 24.05 0.82 -18.97
C GLU A 284 24.13 -0.69 -19.21
N VAL A 285 23.16 -1.24 -19.93
CA VAL A 285 23.12 -2.66 -20.28
C VAL A 285 23.71 -2.84 -21.66
N ALA A 286 24.65 -3.77 -21.79
CA ALA A 286 25.29 -4.11 -23.05
C ALA A 286 24.25 -4.43 -24.15
N ALA A 287 24.60 -4.16 -25.40
CA ALA A 287 23.76 -4.49 -26.54
C ALA A 287 23.34 -5.98 -26.49
N THR A 288 22.04 -6.23 -26.63
CA THR A 288 21.46 -7.57 -26.57
C THR A 288 21.17 -8.11 -27.97
N ALA A 289 21.43 -9.40 -28.18
CA ALA A 289 20.98 -10.10 -29.38
C ALA A 289 19.50 -10.53 -29.29
N ALA A 290 18.90 -10.46 -28.10
CA ALA A 290 17.50 -10.82 -27.90
C ALA A 290 16.58 -9.78 -28.59
N PRO A 291 15.52 -10.22 -29.29
CA PRO A 291 14.55 -9.30 -29.90
C PRO A 291 13.90 -8.33 -28.89
N LEU A 292 13.66 -8.79 -27.67
CA LEU A 292 13.14 -8.00 -26.56
C LEU A 292 13.70 -8.53 -25.25
N MET A 293 14.21 -7.66 -24.39
CA MET A 293 14.82 -8.05 -23.12
C MET A 293 14.41 -7.11 -21.99
N LEU A 294 13.99 -7.66 -20.85
CA LEU A 294 13.90 -6.91 -19.61
C LEU A 294 15.31 -6.56 -19.13
N VAL A 295 15.58 -5.29 -18.88
CA VAL A 295 16.91 -4.80 -18.46
C VAL A 295 16.92 -4.25 -17.04
N GLY A 296 15.74 -4.05 -16.44
CA GLY A 296 15.63 -3.62 -15.05
C GLY A 296 14.19 -3.60 -14.56
N THR A 297 14.08 -3.60 -13.24
CA THR A 297 12.82 -3.49 -12.50
C THR A 297 12.97 -2.48 -11.38
N GLY A 298 11.87 -1.87 -11.00
CA GLY A 298 11.82 -0.94 -9.88
C GLY A 298 10.42 -0.89 -9.28
N VAL A 299 10.29 -0.18 -8.18
CA VAL A 299 9.03 -0.01 -7.47
C VAL A 299 8.83 1.46 -7.11
N ASP A 300 7.65 1.97 -7.43
CA ASP A 300 7.10 3.21 -6.89
C ASP A 300 6.00 2.82 -5.89
N ASP A 301 6.26 2.99 -4.60
CA ASP A 301 5.36 2.56 -3.54
C ASP A 301 4.82 3.75 -2.77
N TRP A 302 3.54 3.69 -2.41
CA TRP A 302 2.95 4.54 -1.39
C TRP A 302 2.74 3.75 -0.11
N PRO A 303 3.70 3.76 0.85
CA PRO A 303 3.71 2.85 2.00
C PRO A 303 2.45 2.91 2.85
N ARG A 304 1.90 4.12 3.02
CA ARG A 304 0.70 4.37 3.81
C ARG A 304 -0.52 3.61 3.30
N TRP A 305 -0.73 3.61 1.99
CA TRP A 305 -1.91 2.99 1.36
C TRP A 305 -1.61 1.60 0.78
N ARG A 306 -0.33 1.19 0.79
CA ARG A 306 0.15 -0.03 0.14
C ARG A 306 -0.31 -0.09 -1.31
N GLU A 307 -0.20 1.05 -1.98
CA GLU A 307 -0.39 1.18 -3.41
C GLU A 307 1.00 1.08 -4.05
N THR A 308 1.31 -0.09 -4.59
CA THR A 308 2.62 -0.37 -5.17
C THR A 308 2.51 -0.43 -6.68
N LYS A 309 3.29 0.37 -7.39
CA LYS A 309 3.47 0.26 -8.84
C LYS A 309 4.80 -0.43 -9.12
N VAL A 310 4.78 -1.43 -9.98
CA VAL A 310 6.00 -2.08 -10.47
C VAL A 310 6.39 -1.44 -11.79
N VAL A 311 7.64 -1.00 -11.88
CA VAL A 311 8.23 -0.44 -13.09
C VAL A 311 9.10 -1.52 -13.73
N SER A 312 8.98 -1.68 -15.04
CA SER A 312 9.80 -2.60 -15.82
C SER A 312 10.37 -1.86 -17.03
N TYR A 313 11.65 -2.11 -17.29
CA TYR A 313 12.41 -1.48 -18.36
C TYR A 313 12.79 -2.50 -19.41
N TRP A 314 12.47 -2.23 -20.67
CA TRP A 314 12.59 -3.18 -21.77
C TRP A 314 13.45 -2.61 -22.89
N ARG A 315 14.52 -3.33 -23.25
CA ARG A 315 15.34 -3.00 -24.42
C ARG A 315 14.78 -3.67 -25.65
N VAL A 316 14.52 -2.88 -26.68
CA VAL A 316 14.09 -3.36 -28.00
C VAL A 316 15.33 -3.71 -28.83
N GLY A 317 15.47 -4.97 -29.22
CA GLY A 317 16.60 -5.46 -30.01
C GLY A 317 16.45 -5.19 -31.51
N GLU A 318 17.53 -5.38 -32.26
CA GLU A 318 17.56 -5.19 -33.73
C GLU A 318 16.59 -6.12 -34.47
N ASN A 319 16.36 -7.33 -33.95
CA ASN A 319 15.46 -8.33 -34.54
C ASN A 319 14.06 -8.32 -33.92
N PHE A 320 13.63 -7.20 -33.33
CA PHE A 320 12.32 -7.09 -32.71
C PHE A 320 11.18 -7.23 -33.74
N ASP A 321 10.19 -8.04 -33.39
CA ASP A 321 8.95 -8.19 -34.15
C ASP A 321 7.82 -7.47 -33.40
N ALA A 322 7.07 -6.60 -34.10
CA ALA A 322 5.92 -5.88 -33.56
C ALA A 322 4.80 -6.79 -33.03
N ALA A 323 4.74 -8.07 -33.44
CA ALA A 323 3.83 -9.07 -32.87
C ALA A 323 4.26 -9.53 -31.46
N MET A 324 5.53 -9.34 -31.10
CA MET A 324 6.08 -9.69 -29.81
C MET A 324 5.53 -8.73 -28.74
N ARG A 325 5.25 -9.27 -27.54
CA ARG A 325 4.77 -8.47 -26.42
C ARG A 325 5.71 -8.63 -25.23
N PRO A 326 5.94 -7.55 -24.45
CA PRO A 326 6.58 -7.69 -23.15
C PRO A 326 5.69 -8.57 -22.27
N TRP A 327 6.30 -9.49 -21.52
CA TRP A 327 5.56 -10.34 -20.60
C TRP A 327 6.20 -10.35 -19.22
N LEU A 328 5.41 -9.98 -18.22
CA LEU A 328 5.81 -9.94 -16.82
C LEU A 328 4.69 -10.47 -15.96
N GLU A 329 5.04 -11.34 -15.02
CA GLU A 329 4.16 -11.81 -13.97
C GLU A 329 4.69 -11.41 -12.60
N LEU A 330 3.80 -10.92 -11.75
CA LEU A 330 4.08 -10.84 -10.32
C LEU A 330 3.56 -12.12 -9.67
N ARG A 331 4.37 -12.76 -8.84
CA ARG A 331 4.00 -14.00 -8.17
C ARG A 331 4.21 -13.93 -6.66
N THR A 332 3.42 -14.68 -5.90
CA THR A 332 3.70 -14.97 -4.49
C THR A 332 4.94 -15.87 -4.39
N PRO A 333 5.58 -15.98 -3.21
CA PRO A 333 6.63 -16.97 -2.99
C PRO A 333 6.17 -18.40 -3.28
N GLY A 334 4.88 -18.69 -3.07
CA GLY A 334 4.24 -19.97 -3.38
C GLY A 334 4.05 -20.25 -4.88
N GLY A 335 4.35 -19.28 -5.76
CA GLY A 335 4.24 -19.38 -7.21
C GLY A 335 2.86 -19.02 -7.77
N GLU A 336 1.94 -18.54 -6.93
CA GLU A 336 0.64 -18.05 -7.38
C GLU A 336 0.81 -16.71 -8.11
N ARG A 337 0.14 -16.55 -9.25
CA ARG A 337 0.19 -15.31 -10.03
C ARG A 337 -0.72 -14.24 -9.41
N LEU A 338 -0.11 -13.12 -9.05
CA LEU A 338 -0.75 -11.93 -8.50
C LEU A 338 -1.19 -10.94 -9.61
N TYR A 339 -0.41 -10.86 -10.68
CA TYR A 339 -0.62 -9.89 -11.76
C TYR A 339 0.09 -10.34 -13.04
N ASP A 340 -0.45 -9.95 -14.18
CA ASP A 340 0.26 -9.82 -15.46
C ASP A 340 -0.30 -8.62 -16.24
N PHE A 341 0.34 -8.24 -17.36
CA PHE A 341 -0.11 -7.10 -18.17
C PHE A 341 -1.47 -7.31 -18.87
N ALA A 342 -1.98 -8.53 -18.95
CA ALA A 342 -3.30 -8.81 -19.51
C ALA A 342 -4.42 -8.62 -18.46
N MET A 343 -4.13 -8.85 -17.17
CA MET A 343 -5.09 -8.62 -16.08
C MET A 343 -5.48 -7.15 -15.95
N ALA A 344 -4.51 -6.24 -16.02
CA ALA A 344 -4.75 -4.80 -16.07
C ALA A 344 -3.65 -4.10 -16.86
N THR A 345 -3.96 -3.75 -18.11
CA THR A 345 -2.96 -3.24 -19.05
C THR A 345 -2.44 -1.84 -18.65
N PRO A 346 -1.12 -1.68 -18.49
CA PRO A 346 -0.48 -0.39 -18.24
C PRO A 346 -0.78 0.67 -19.30
N PRO A 347 -0.86 1.97 -18.92
CA PRO A 347 -1.01 3.07 -19.88
C PRO A 347 0.03 3.04 -21.01
N ALA A 348 1.30 2.73 -20.71
CA ALA A 348 2.37 2.67 -21.71
C ALA A 348 2.04 1.70 -22.86
N LEU A 349 1.51 0.51 -22.57
CA LEU A 349 1.18 -0.50 -23.58
C LEU A 349 -0.09 -0.20 -24.37
N LEU A 350 -0.92 0.72 -23.87
CA LEU A 350 -2.13 1.18 -24.57
C LEU A 350 -1.81 2.33 -25.53
N TRP A 351 -1.06 3.32 -25.05
CA TRP A 351 -0.75 4.55 -25.80
C TRP A 351 0.46 4.40 -26.71
N TYR A 352 1.49 3.66 -26.29
CA TYR A 352 2.71 3.37 -27.05
C TYR A 352 2.89 1.85 -27.19
N PRO A 353 2.03 1.17 -27.98
CA PRO A 353 2.04 -0.29 -28.09
C PRO A 353 3.29 -0.81 -28.82
N PRO A 354 3.63 -2.12 -28.68
CA PRO A 354 4.76 -2.74 -29.36
C PRO A 354 4.93 -2.43 -30.85
N ALA A 355 3.84 -2.23 -31.59
CA ALA A 355 3.87 -1.87 -33.00
C ALA A 355 4.50 -0.48 -33.30
N ALA A 356 4.61 0.39 -32.30
CA ALA A 356 5.24 1.71 -32.41
C ALA A 356 6.73 1.70 -32.00
N TRP A 357 7.20 0.63 -31.35
CA TRP A 357 8.55 0.57 -30.80
C TRP A 357 9.61 0.43 -31.89
N ARG A 358 10.77 1.05 -31.65
CA ARG A 358 11.89 1.01 -32.59
C ARG A 358 13.09 0.27 -31.97
N PRO A 359 13.89 -0.44 -32.79
CA PRO A 359 15.15 -1.01 -32.32
C PRO A 359 16.02 0.01 -31.59
N GLY A 360 16.64 -0.42 -30.49
CA GLY A 360 17.46 0.42 -29.62
C GLY A 360 16.70 1.18 -28.54
N GLU A 361 15.37 1.35 -28.66
CA GLU A 361 14.57 2.03 -27.66
C GLU A 361 14.60 1.31 -26.30
N LEU A 362 14.50 2.11 -25.24
CA LEU A 362 14.33 1.65 -23.88
C LEU A 362 12.92 2.01 -23.43
N ILE A 363 12.05 1.02 -23.33
CA ILE A 363 10.64 1.19 -23.02
C ILE A 363 10.42 1.05 -21.51
N LYS A 364 9.71 2.01 -20.93
CA LYS A 364 9.29 2.01 -19.53
C LYS A 364 7.83 1.61 -19.44
N VAL A 365 7.55 0.56 -18.67
CA VAL A 365 6.20 0.08 -18.41
C VAL A 365 5.96 0.04 -16.91
N THR A 366 5.07 0.93 -16.45
CA THR A 366 4.66 1.03 -15.03
C THR A 366 3.25 0.47 -14.86
N THR A 367 3.07 -0.47 -13.93
CA THR A 367 1.74 -1.01 -13.62
C THR A 367 0.81 0.06 -13.05
N LEU A 368 -0.49 -0.24 -13.01
CA LEU A 368 -1.40 0.45 -12.10
C LEU A 368 -0.96 0.24 -10.64
N ALA A 369 -1.53 1.02 -9.71
CA ALA A 369 -1.35 0.78 -8.29
C ALA A 369 -1.92 -0.60 -7.91
N LEU A 370 -1.08 -1.45 -7.31
CA LEU A 370 -1.42 -2.81 -6.88
C LEU A 370 -1.33 -2.93 -5.36
N HIS A 371 -2.24 -3.70 -4.77
CA HIS A 371 -2.18 -4.09 -3.36
C HIS A 371 -1.42 -5.40 -3.20
N LEU A 372 -0.08 -5.31 -3.26
CA LEU A 372 0.78 -6.49 -3.20
C LEU A 372 0.91 -7.04 -1.76
N PRO A 373 1.08 -8.37 -1.61
CA PRO A 373 1.38 -9.00 -0.31
C PRO A 373 2.70 -8.48 0.27
N ARG A 374 3.10 -8.96 1.45
CA ARG A 374 4.38 -8.54 2.04
C ARG A 374 5.58 -8.93 1.18
N VAL A 375 5.52 -10.05 0.48
CA VAL A 375 6.62 -10.57 -0.35
C VAL A 375 6.06 -11.00 -1.70
N TRP A 376 6.74 -10.62 -2.77
CA TRP A 376 6.38 -10.97 -4.15
C TRP A 376 7.62 -11.00 -5.05
N GLY A 377 7.53 -11.76 -6.14
CA GLY A 377 8.58 -11.93 -7.13
C GLY A 377 8.14 -11.42 -8.50
N VAL A 378 9.10 -11.00 -9.30
CA VAL A 378 8.93 -10.60 -10.70
C VAL A 378 9.47 -11.73 -11.57
N VAL A 379 8.60 -12.29 -12.41
CA VAL A 379 8.91 -13.45 -13.26
C VAL A 379 8.64 -13.08 -14.72
N VAL A 380 9.55 -13.44 -15.61
CA VAL A 380 9.43 -13.21 -17.07
C VAL A 380 9.75 -14.48 -17.85
N PRO A 381 9.36 -14.58 -19.13
CA PRO A 381 9.83 -15.68 -19.97
C PRO A 381 11.36 -15.67 -20.09
N VAL A 382 12.00 -16.84 -20.06
CA VAL A 382 13.47 -16.96 -20.17
C VAL A 382 14.02 -16.26 -21.41
N ALA A 383 13.29 -16.29 -22.52
CA ALA A 383 13.68 -15.63 -23.77
C ALA A 383 13.74 -14.08 -23.66
N GLN A 384 13.06 -13.51 -22.66
CA GLN A 384 13.03 -12.06 -22.39
C GLN A 384 13.80 -11.69 -21.12
N ALA A 385 14.36 -12.66 -20.40
CA ALA A 385 15.05 -12.41 -19.15
C ALA A 385 16.46 -11.83 -19.39
N PRO A 386 16.94 -10.93 -18.52
CA PRO A 386 18.33 -10.53 -18.55
C PRO A 386 19.24 -11.72 -18.18
N PRO A 387 20.51 -11.71 -18.61
CA PRO A 387 21.49 -12.64 -18.08
C PRO A 387 21.63 -12.44 -16.57
N ALA A 388 21.85 -13.53 -15.83
CA ALA A 388 22.07 -13.46 -14.40
C ALA A 388 23.35 -12.67 -14.08
N PRO A 389 23.36 -11.86 -13.01
CA PRO A 389 24.50 -11.03 -12.66
C PRO A 389 25.72 -11.89 -12.29
N ASN A 390 26.92 -11.42 -12.64
CA ASN A 390 28.21 -12.02 -12.27
C ASN A 390 28.36 -13.53 -12.61
N GLY A 391 27.64 -14.02 -13.63
CA GLY A 391 27.70 -15.43 -14.03
C GLY A 391 26.98 -16.39 -13.07
N ALA A 392 26.18 -15.86 -12.13
CA ALA A 392 25.35 -16.67 -11.25
C ALA A 392 24.35 -17.53 -12.03
N ALA A 393 23.85 -18.60 -11.42
CA ALA A 393 22.81 -19.39 -12.06
C ALA A 393 21.46 -18.68 -11.93
N GLN A 394 20.79 -18.49 -13.07
CA GLN A 394 19.44 -17.92 -13.11
C GLN A 394 18.42 -18.89 -12.51
N LEU A 395 17.53 -18.35 -11.66
CA LEU A 395 16.42 -19.11 -11.09
C LEU A 395 15.33 -19.30 -12.14
N VAL A 396 15.42 -20.41 -12.87
CA VAL A 396 14.47 -20.82 -13.90
C VAL A 396 13.58 -21.94 -13.36
N ASP A 397 12.32 -21.92 -13.75
CA ASP A 397 11.36 -22.93 -13.38
C ASP A 397 11.68 -24.31 -14.00
N ALA A 398 11.05 -25.36 -13.48
CA ALA A 398 11.24 -26.73 -13.95
C ALA A 398 10.91 -26.94 -15.44
N THR A 399 10.08 -26.09 -16.05
CA THR A 399 9.76 -26.16 -17.48
C THR A 399 10.81 -25.49 -18.38
N GLY A 400 11.72 -24.70 -17.80
CA GLY A 400 12.68 -23.91 -18.56
C GLY A 400 12.06 -22.68 -19.24
N GLN A 401 10.82 -22.32 -18.93
CA GLN A 401 10.09 -21.25 -19.61
C GLN A 401 10.11 -19.93 -18.83
N TRP A 402 10.21 -19.98 -17.51
CA TRP A 402 10.05 -18.82 -16.64
C TRP A 402 11.28 -18.56 -15.78
N ALA A 403 11.77 -17.33 -15.77
CA ALA A 403 12.88 -16.88 -14.94
C ALA A 403 12.38 -15.89 -13.88
N LEU A 404 12.77 -16.11 -12.62
CA LEU A 404 12.71 -15.09 -11.58
C LEU A 404 13.83 -14.07 -11.84
N VAL A 405 13.47 -12.81 -11.97
CA VAL A 405 14.42 -11.72 -12.28
C VAL A 405 14.59 -10.75 -11.12
N ASP A 406 13.55 -10.58 -10.31
CA ASP A 406 13.58 -9.73 -9.13
C ASP A 406 12.61 -10.23 -8.05
N ALA A 407 12.79 -9.81 -6.82
CA ALA A 407 11.86 -10.07 -5.73
C ALA A 407 11.91 -8.93 -4.72
N TYR A 408 10.81 -8.70 -4.03
CA TYR A 408 10.65 -7.57 -3.12
C TYR A 408 9.99 -8.01 -1.83
N THR A 409 10.33 -7.30 -0.76
CA THR A 409 9.73 -7.46 0.55
C THR A 409 9.32 -6.10 1.13
N ARG A 410 8.23 -6.10 1.89
CA ARG A 410 7.82 -4.95 2.69
C ARG A 410 8.31 -5.11 4.13
N THR A 411 9.07 -4.13 4.61
CA THR A 411 9.60 -4.08 5.97
C THR A 411 8.49 -3.84 6.99
N ALA A 412 8.80 -3.98 8.28
CA ALA A 412 7.84 -3.69 9.36
C ALA A 412 7.42 -2.22 9.38
N GLN A 413 8.27 -1.33 8.86
CA GLN A 413 8.04 0.11 8.70
C GLN A 413 7.21 0.44 7.45
N GLY A 414 6.84 -0.57 6.65
CA GLY A 414 6.02 -0.40 5.45
C GLY A 414 6.82 -0.06 4.18
N VAL A 415 8.15 0.06 4.26
CA VAL A 415 9.02 0.36 3.11
C VAL A 415 9.20 -0.88 2.26
N VAL A 416 9.17 -0.73 0.92
CA VAL A 416 9.45 -1.81 -0.03
C VAL A 416 10.92 -1.81 -0.38
N GLU A 417 11.56 -2.97 -0.28
CA GLU A 417 12.99 -3.15 -0.57
C GLU A 417 13.20 -4.40 -1.44
N PRO A 418 14.21 -4.39 -2.34
CA PRO A 418 14.60 -5.58 -3.09
C PRO A 418 15.05 -6.71 -2.17
N MET A 419 14.72 -7.94 -2.53
CA MET A 419 15.06 -9.16 -1.80
C MET A 419 16.14 -9.93 -2.57
N ALA A 420 17.41 -9.70 -2.22
CA ALA A 420 18.54 -10.45 -2.77
C ALA A 420 18.83 -11.73 -1.96
N PRO A 421 19.34 -12.82 -2.57
CA PRO A 421 19.55 -12.96 -4.02
C PRO A 421 18.29 -13.39 -4.82
N THR A 422 18.24 -12.92 -6.07
CA THR A 422 17.37 -13.44 -7.14
C THR A 422 18.12 -14.41 -8.08
N SER A 423 19.39 -14.70 -7.76
CA SER A 423 20.27 -15.65 -8.44
C SER A 423 21.20 -16.34 -7.42
N LEU A 424 21.39 -17.65 -7.50
CA LEU A 424 22.21 -18.36 -6.49
C LEU A 424 23.68 -18.35 -6.93
N SER A 425 24.55 -17.68 -6.18
CA SER A 425 26.00 -17.61 -6.45
C SER A 425 26.83 -18.15 -5.27
N GLU A 426 26.43 -19.29 -4.69
CA GLU A 426 26.94 -19.94 -3.47
C GLU A 426 26.10 -19.65 -2.20
N SER A 427 25.55 -20.73 -1.61
CA SER A 427 24.74 -20.83 -0.38
C SER A 427 23.70 -19.71 -0.13
N PRO A 428 22.60 -19.69 -0.90
CA PRO A 428 21.69 -18.55 -0.99
C PRO A 428 20.67 -18.40 0.16
N ALA A 429 20.34 -19.47 0.89
CA ALA A 429 19.23 -19.45 1.82
C ALA A 429 19.56 -18.75 3.16
N SER A 430 20.74 -19.00 3.74
CA SER A 430 21.09 -18.54 5.09
C SER A 430 21.23 -17.01 5.21
N ALA A 431 21.74 -16.34 4.17
CA ALA A 431 21.88 -14.88 4.13
C ALA A 431 20.51 -14.17 4.03
N GLN A 432 19.58 -14.71 3.22
CA GLN A 432 18.20 -14.18 3.11
C GLN A 432 17.40 -14.41 4.38
N MET A 433 17.50 -15.61 4.94
CA MET A 433 16.85 -16.00 6.19
C MET A 433 17.21 -15.03 7.34
N SER A 434 18.47 -14.58 7.38
CA SER A 434 18.93 -13.59 8.37
C SER A 434 18.37 -12.18 8.16
N ALA A 435 18.08 -11.77 6.92
CA ALA A 435 17.52 -10.46 6.59
C ALA A 435 16.01 -10.34 6.91
N MET A 436 15.30 -11.46 6.98
CA MET A 436 13.84 -11.47 7.23
C MET A 436 13.49 -11.25 8.72
N GLY A 437 14.45 -11.34 9.63
CA GLY A 437 14.30 -11.10 11.07
C GLY A 437 14.68 -12.31 11.92
N ASN A 438 14.23 -12.36 13.17
CA ASN A 438 14.51 -13.49 14.04
C ASN A 438 13.83 -14.76 13.51
N MET A 439 14.58 -15.85 13.39
CA MET A 439 14.06 -17.13 12.93
C MET A 439 14.19 -18.20 14.02
N ILE A 440 13.27 -19.17 14.00
CA ILE A 440 13.44 -20.46 14.68
C ILE A 440 13.88 -21.45 13.60
N THR A 441 15.02 -22.08 13.80
CA THR A 441 15.62 -23.02 12.83
C THR A 441 15.71 -24.41 13.43
N ALA A 442 15.39 -25.42 12.62
CA ALA A 442 15.59 -26.83 12.95
C ALA A 442 16.18 -27.56 11.73
N ASP A 443 17.11 -28.47 11.99
CA ASP A 443 17.72 -29.31 10.96
C ASP A 443 17.12 -30.72 11.04
N PHE A 444 16.82 -31.31 9.89
CA PHE A 444 16.26 -32.65 9.76
C PHE A 444 17.12 -33.47 8.82
N ASP A 445 17.51 -34.67 9.26
CA ASP A 445 18.09 -35.69 8.39
C ASP A 445 16.94 -36.48 7.74
N VAL A 446 16.80 -36.34 6.42
CA VAL A 446 15.86 -37.12 5.61
C VAL A 446 16.63 -38.27 4.97
N HIS A 447 16.43 -39.47 5.51
CA HIS A 447 16.95 -40.70 4.93
C HIS A 447 15.96 -41.25 3.89
N SER A 448 16.44 -41.59 2.70
CA SER A 448 15.62 -42.30 1.72
C SER A 448 15.24 -43.68 2.29
N VAL A 449 13.97 -44.07 2.18
CA VAL A 449 13.46 -45.35 2.71
C VAL A 449 13.64 -46.50 1.71
N ALA A 450 14.17 -46.24 0.51
CA ALA A 450 14.21 -47.21 -0.58
C ALA A 450 15.52 -47.17 -1.38
N GLY A 451 16.57 -47.77 -0.82
CA GLY A 451 17.69 -48.31 -1.62
C GLY A 451 18.68 -47.30 -2.23
N SER A 452 18.60 -46.01 -1.90
CA SER A 452 19.66 -45.05 -2.20
C SER A 452 20.30 -44.58 -0.89
N ASP A 453 21.64 -44.67 -0.80
CA ASP A 453 22.45 -44.11 0.30
C ASP A 453 22.44 -42.57 0.32
N ALA A 454 21.55 -41.93 -0.43
CA ALA A 454 21.46 -40.47 -0.53
C ALA A 454 20.91 -39.89 0.77
N ARG A 455 21.78 -39.17 1.50
CA ARG A 455 21.41 -38.36 2.66
C ARG A 455 20.98 -36.99 2.19
N ILE A 456 19.76 -36.57 2.52
CA ILE A 456 19.29 -35.20 2.32
C ILE A 456 19.11 -34.55 3.68
N VAL A 457 19.71 -33.39 3.85
CA VAL A 457 19.50 -32.54 5.02
C VAL A 457 18.55 -31.42 4.62
N VAL A 458 17.53 -31.18 5.42
CA VAL A 458 16.69 -29.99 5.28
C VAL A 458 16.85 -29.12 6.51
N GLN A 459 17.18 -27.86 6.28
CA GLN A 459 17.08 -26.83 7.29
C GLN A 459 15.76 -26.11 7.12
N ALA A 460 14.89 -26.18 8.13
CA ALA A 460 13.62 -25.48 8.14
C ALA A 460 13.70 -24.26 9.06
N SER A 461 13.22 -23.12 8.60
CA SER A 461 13.16 -21.91 9.42
C SER A 461 11.83 -21.18 9.31
N VAL A 462 11.34 -20.76 10.47
CA VAL A 462 10.09 -19.99 10.60
C VAL A 462 10.41 -18.60 11.12
N LEU A 463 9.80 -17.59 10.51
CA LEU A 463 9.83 -16.22 11.00
C LEU A 463 9.18 -16.10 12.39
N GLN A 464 9.92 -15.58 13.37
CA GLN A 464 9.37 -15.22 14.68
C GLN A 464 8.50 -13.97 14.56
N LYS A 465 7.23 -14.18 14.20
CA LYS A 465 6.20 -13.13 14.18
C LYS A 465 4.95 -13.61 14.92
N ARG A 466 4.14 -12.67 15.41
CA ARG A 466 2.78 -13.01 15.85
C ARG A 466 1.97 -13.42 14.64
N ILE A 467 1.34 -14.60 14.72
CA ILE A 467 0.43 -15.11 13.70
C ILE A 467 -0.96 -15.14 14.32
N TRP A 468 -1.95 -14.69 13.56
CA TRP A 468 -3.35 -14.65 13.95
C TRP A 468 -4.09 -15.81 13.26
N PRO A 469 -5.25 -16.27 13.77
CA PRO A 469 -6.10 -17.21 13.04
C PRO A 469 -6.44 -16.66 11.64
N GLY A 470 -6.36 -17.48 10.60
CA GLY A 470 -6.45 -17.05 9.20
C GLY A 470 -5.15 -16.45 8.62
N GLY A 471 -4.11 -16.29 9.43
CA GLY A 471 -2.82 -15.76 8.99
C GLY A 471 -1.94 -16.80 8.29
N ALA A 472 -1.02 -16.32 7.46
CA ALA A 472 -0.03 -17.16 6.78
C ALA A 472 1.22 -17.41 7.65
N LEU A 473 1.54 -18.69 7.83
CA LEU A 473 2.84 -19.18 8.29
C LEU A 473 3.78 -19.25 7.08
N ASP A 474 4.85 -18.47 7.12
CA ASP A 474 5.92 -18.51 6.13
C ASP A 474 7.04 -19.43 6.66
N LEU A 475 7.29 -20.51 5.94
CA LEU A 475 8.31 -21.51 6.24
C LEU A 475 9.33 -21.51 5.10
N LEU A 476 10.59 -21.23 5.44
CA LEU A 476 11.71 -21.32 4.52
C LEU A 476 12.44 -22.64 4.76
N LEU A 477 12.53 -23.46 3.72
CA LEU A 477 13.28 -24.70 3.71
C LEU A 477 14.52 -24.53 2.83
N ASN A 478 15.62 -25.13 3.24
CA ASN A 478 16.83 -25.25 2.45
C ASN A 478 17.24 -26.72 2.42
N TRP A 479 17.12 -27.33 1.25
CA TRP A 479 17.44 -28.74 1.02
C TRP A 479 18.88 -28.86 0.53
N GLN A 480 19.65 -29.77 1.13
CA GLN A 480 21.04 -30.05 0.74
C GLN A 480 21.25 -31.56 0.64
N GLY A 481 21.95 -31.99 -0.39
CA GLY A 481 22.30 -33.39 -0.60
C GLY A 481 23.01 -33.60 -1.93
N ASP A 482 23.47 -34.83 -2.16
CA ASP A 482 24.22 -35.16 -3.38
C ASP A 482 23.29 -35.33 -4.59
N VAL A 483 22.14 -36.00 -4.40
CA VAL A 483 21.18 -36.30 -5.47
C VAL A 483 19.75 -36.16 -4.96
N TRP A 484 18.89 -35.49 -5.74
CA TRP A 484 17.46 -35.42 -5.45
C TRP A 484 16.73 -36.70 -5.90
N PRO A 485 15.94 -37.36 -5.04
CA PRO A 485 15.11 -38.50 -5.42
C PRO A 485 13.89 -38.03 -6.21
N GLU A 486 13.97 -38.11 -7.54
CA GLU A 486 12.97 -37.60 -8.49
C GLU A 486 11.57 -38.24 -8.32
N GLU A 487 11.49 -39.42 -7.72
CA GLU A 487 10.23 -40.10 -7.38
C GLU A 487 9.52 -39.55 -6.14
N LEU A 488 10.20 -38.72 -5.34
CA LEU A 488 9.67 -38.18 -4.10
C LEU A 488 9.21 -36.72 -4.25
N THR A 489 8.19 -36.38 -3.47
CA THR A 489 7.62 -35.03 -3.35
C THR A 489 7.80 -34.53 -1.93
N VAL A 490 8.05 -33.23 -1.78
CA VAL A 490 8.03 -32.57 -0.46
C VAL A 490 6.60 -32.48 0.08
N PHE A 491 6.42 -32.89 1.33
CA PHE A 491 5.25 -32.53 2.13
C PHE A 491 5.62 -31.56 3.25
N VAL A 492 4.71 -30.64 3.55
CA VAL A 492 4.82 -29.74 4.69
C VAL A 492 3.48 -29.60 5.36
N HIS A 493 3.35 -30.10 6.58
CA HIS A 493 2.11 -30.10 7.35
C HIS A 493 2.29 -29.29 8.64
N VAL A 494 1.35 -28.39 8.92
CA VAL A 494 1.19 -27.81 10.25
C VAL A 494 0.24 -28.71 11.02
N ARG A 495 0.68 -29.15 12.19
CA ARG A 495 -0.02 -30.08 13.07
C ARG A 495 -0.33 -29.43 14.41
N ARG A 496 -1.47 -29.79 14.98
CA ARG A 496 -1.87 -29.45 16.35
C ARG A 496 -2.50 -30.68 16.99
N ASN A 497 -2.01 -31.08 18.16
CA ASN A 497 -2.45 -32.31 18.84
C ASN A 497 -2.43 -33.52 17.89
N ASP A 498 -1.33 -33.69 17.14
CA ASP A 498 -1.16 -34.74 16.12
C ASP A 498 -2.11 -34.72 14.90
N HIS A 499 -2.99 -33.72 14.77
CA HIS A 499 -3.85 -33.58 13.59
C HIS A 499 -3.30 -32.52 12.62
N ASN A 500 -3.34 -32.83 11.32
CA ASN A 500 -3.02 -31.87 10.27
C ASN A 500 -4.08 -30.77 10.22
N VAL A 501 -3.65 -29.51 10.36
CA VAL A 501 -4.52 -28.33 10.30
C VAL A 501 -4.26 -27.44 9.09
N ALA A 502 -3.08 -27.55 8.47
CA ALA A 502 -2.75 -26.95 7.18
C ALA A 502 -1.66 -27.77 6.48
N GLN A 503 -1.60 -27.73 5.14
CA GLN A 503 -0.59 -28.44 4.36
C GLN A 503 -0.17 -27.67 3.10
N SER A 504 1.06 -27.92 2.63
CA SER A 504 1.64 -27.33 1.41
C SER A 504 2.60 -28.32 0.76
N ASP A 505 2.04 -29.23 -0.02
CA ASP A 505 2.79 -30.33 -0.64
C ASP A 505 3.08 -30.01 -2.11
N GLY A 506 4.19 -30.52 -2.64
CA GLY A 506 4.60 -30.25 -4.02
C GLY A 506 6.09 -30.04 -4.21
N PRO A 507 6.55 -29.79 -5.44
CA PRO A 507 7.95 -29.55 -5.71
C PRO A 507 8.45 -28.31 -4.94
N PRO A 508 9.76 -28.28 -4.62
CA PRO A 508 10.45 -27.09 -4.13
C PRO A 508 10.15 -25.85 -4.96
N ARG A 509 9.95 -24.71 -4.30
CA ARG A 509 9.59 -23.47 -5.00
C ARG A 509 10.20 -22.22 -4.39
N TRP A 510 10.52 -21.27 -5.25
CA TRP A 510 10.98 -19.94 -4.87
C TRP A 510 10.42 -18.93 -5.86
N PHE A 511 9.15 -18.54 -5.69
CA PHE A 511 8.32 -17.78 -6.66
C PHE A 511 8.03 -18.51 -7.98
N VAL A 512 8.88 -19.45 -8.35
CA VAL A 512 8.73 -20.43 -9.44
C VAL A 512 9.02 -21.83 -8.88
N ALA A 513 8.47 -22.87 -9.50
CA ALA A 513 8.81 -24.24 -9.12
C ALA A 513 10.23 -24.55 -9.60
N LEU A 514 11.15 -24.88 -8.70
CA LEU A 514 12.56 -25.09 -9.02
C LEU A 514 12.83 -26.57 -9.36
N PRO A 515 13.69 -26.86 -10.37
CA PRO A 515 14.15 -28.21 -10.63
C PRO A 515 15.16 -28.65 -9.55
N PRO A 516 14.81 -29.61 -8.66
CA PRO A 516 15.64 -29.89 -7.48
C PRO A 516 17.05 -30.37 -7.80
N SER A 517 17.19 -31.24 -8.80
CA SER A 517 18.47 -31.80 -9.27
C SER A 517 19.48 -30.75 -9.74
N ARG A 518 19.03 -29.53 -10.06
CA ARG A 518 19.93 -28.42 -10.44
C ARG A 518 20.59 -27.76 -9.23
N TRP A 519 19.98 -27.85 -8.05
CA TRP A 519 20.32 -26.98 -6.91
C TRP A 519 20.67 -27.75 -5.64
N ILE A 520 20.32 -29.04 -5.55
CA ILE A 520 20.45 -29.83 -4.32
C ILE A 520 21.89 -29.84 -3.75
N GLU A 521 22.90 -29.85 -4.61
CA GLU A 521 24.32 -29.80 -4.20
C GLU A 521 24.75 -28.43 -3.63
N THR A 522 24.07 -27.34 -4.02
CA THR A 522 24.43 -25.95 -3.68
C THR A 522 23.48 -25.31 -2.65
N GLY A 523 22.45 -26.04 -2.23
CA GLY A 523 21.35 -25.56 -1.41
C GLY A 523 20.15 -25.16 -2.25
N LEU A 524 19.12 -26.02 -2.24
CA LEU A 524 17.85 -25.80 -2.92
C LEU A 524 16.88 -25.05 -1.99
N PRO A 525 16.56 -23.77 -2.27
CA PRO A 525 15.59 -23.02 -1.47
C PRO A 525 14.16 -23.48 -1.79
N ASP A 526 13.32 -23.51 -0.76
CA ASP A 526 11.91 -23.88 -0.87
C ASP A 526 11.05 -23.09 0.12
N TRP A 527 10.24 -22.17 -0.40
CA TRP A 527 9.33 -21.33 0.38
C TRP A 527 7.93 -21.95 0.42
N ARG A 528 7.45 -22.19 1.63
CA ARG A 528 6.10 -22.69 1.90
C ARG A 528 5.28 -21.67 2.66
N GLN A 529 4.10 -21.37 2.12
CA GLN A 529 3.13 -20.49 2.75
C GLN A 529 1.91 -21.32 3.14
N LEU A 530 1.61 -21.40 4.44
CA LEU A 530 0.50 -22.19 4.98
C LEU A 530 -0.48 -21.28 5.72
N THR A 531 -1.75 -21.27 5.30
CA THR A 531 -2.79 -20.49 5.97
C THR A 531 -3.32 -21.26 7.18
N LEU A 532 -3.23 -20.67 8.37
CA LEU A 532 -3.75 -21.29 9.59
C LEU A 532 -5.28 -21.14 9.67
N PRO A 533 -6.03 -22.15 10.13
CA PRO A 533 -7.49 -22.07 10.24
C PRO A 533 -7.95 -20.93 11.18
N VAL A 534 -9.10 -20.31 10.86
CA VAL A 534 -9.67 -19.19 11.65
C VAL A 534 -10.26 -19.68 12.98
N ASP A 535 -10.73 -20.93 13.01
CA ASP A 535 -11.29 -21.64 14.15
C ASP A 535 -10.23 -22.33 15.02
N ALA A 536 -8.95 -22.26 14.64
CA ALA A 536 -7.85 -22.68 15.48
C ALA A 536 -7.72 -21.70 16.67
N SER A 537 -8.57 -21.88 17.68
CA SER A 537 -8.56 -21.10 18.93
C SER A 537 -7.16 -21.09 19.53
N LEU A 538 -6.53 -19.92 19.60
CA LEU A 538 -5.33 -19.66 20.41
C LEU A 538 -5.69 -19.43 21.89
N ALA A 539 -6.98 -19.48 22.25
CA ALA A 539 -7.53 -18.98 23.51
C ALA A 539 -7.56 -20.01 24.65
N ASP A 540 -7.39 -21.30 24.38
CA ASP A 540 -7.20 -22.29 25.43
C ASP A 540 -5.73 -22.35 25.86
N ALA A 541 -5.26 -21.29 26.52
CA ALA A 541 -3.94 -21.27 27.17
C ALA A 541 -3.80 -22.36 28.26
N SER A 542 -4.91 -22.98 28.69
CA SER A 542 -4.95 -24.10 29.63
C SER A 542 -4.83 -25.49 28.98
N SER A 543 -4.93 -25.59 27.65
CA SER A 543 -4.56 -26.78 26.89
C SER A 543 -3.51 -26.38 25.86
N ALA A 544 -2.27 -26.21 26.34
CA ALA A 544 -1.10 -25.99 25.51
C ALA A 544 -0.83 -27.23 24.64
N GLY A 545 -1.65 -27.42 23.59
CA GLY A 545 -1.36 -28.36 22.52
C GLY A 545 -0.15 -27.88 21.75
N GLU A 546 0.85 -28.75 21.59
CA GLU A 546 2.04 -28.44 20.82
C GLU A 546 1.68 -28.18 19.35
N TRP A 547 2.07 -27.02 18.85
CA TRP A 547 2.09 -26.75 17.42
C TRP A 547 3.37 -27.31 16.84
N GLN A 548 3.25 -28.13 15.81
CA GLN A 548 4.38 -28.79 15.17
C GLN A 548 4.33 -28.55 13.67
N VAL A 549 5.51 -28.38 13.06
CA VAL A 549 5.66 -28.38 11.60
C VAL A 549 6.35 -29.69 11.24
N ALA A 550 5.68 -30.51 10.43
CA ALA A 550 6.24 -31.73 9.90
C ALA A 550 6.67 -31.48 8.45
N VAL A 551 7.93 -31.79 8.14
CA VAL A 551 8.53 -31.64 6.81
C VAL A 551 9.15 -32.97 6.43
N GLY A 552 9.00 -33.38 5.18
CA GLY A 552 9.66 -34.58 4.69
C GLY A 552 9.42 -34.83 3.21
N LEU A 553 9.82 -36.02 2.78
CA LEU A 553 9.67 -36.51 1.41
C LEU A 553 8.75 -37.74 1.42
N TYR A 554 7.87 -37.85 0.43
CA TYR A 554 6.96 -38.99 0.28
C TYR A 554 6.78 -39.35 -1.19
N ASN A 555 6.39 -40.59 -1.48
CA ASN A 555 6.14 -41.03 -2.85
C ASN A 555 4.63 -40.95 -3.12
N ARG A 556 4.21 -40.04 -3.99
CA ARG A 556 2.78 -39.83 -4.29
C ARG A 556 2.02 -41.10 -4.71
N ASN A 557 2.71 -42.07 -5.29
CA ASN A 557 2.12 -43.30 -5.78
C ASN A 557 1.99 -44.39 -4.70
N SER A 558 2.90 -44.42 -3.73
CA SER A 558 2.91 -45.46 -2.69
C SER A 558 2.53 -44.96 -1.28
N GLY A 559 2.41 -43.65 -1.08
CA GLY A 559 2.24 -43.00 0.22
C GLY A 559 3.59 -42.75 0.86
#